data_AF-A0A016W0B2-F1
#
_entry.id   AF-A0A016W0B2-F1
#
_cell.length_a   1.000
_cell.length_b   1.000
_cell.length_c   1.000
_cell.angle_alpha   90.00
_cell.angle_beta   90.00
_cell.angle_gamma   90.00
#
_symmetry.space_group_name_H-M   'P 1'
#
loop_
_entity.id
_entity.type
_entity.pdbx_description
1 polymer ?
#
loop_
_entity_poly.entity_id
_entity_poly.type
_entity_poly.pdbx_seq_one_letter_code
_entity_poly.pdbx_strand_id
1 'polypeptide(L)'
;MVVNVPQTAFEILSVFVYCFVLFVICTSRQKVFKTTFYLIFVATGIADVVSIFVNSYLVIQGELVLGPDYQHIASFCVVTSGYTFVMHMIGNLTIAFNRYSAICLAEHYDKIWTPRNTWIAIAMQNLIAIAAVANTIGAKMTYVREPDGSYTFTGLETHLDTVNRFIYFGVCLVYAVISAILNVLLIYKFHRLSRSNEHIKHGHHEKRLFLYSLIVFAFCLLMCAQQIGKVFVIFSGNYDSFLWITMQFFWINDVMVSIPPYSLLVLCSHLRRDSMGLLLCKWRQSGILPASSSKTPATERKALSTIRVTK
;
A
#
# COMPACT_ATOMS: atom_id res chain seq x y z
N MET A 1 -11.30 26.40 -12.30
CA MET A 1 -10.68 25.14 -11.85
C MET A 1 -11.75 24.27 -11.25
N VAL A 2 -11.97 23.08 -11.81
CA VAL A 2 -12.89 22.09 -11.26
C VAL A 2 -12.02 21.14 -10.48
N VAL A 3 -12.06 21.23 -9.14
CA VAL A 3 -11.49 20.20 -8.27
C VAL A 3 -11.96 18.85 -8.82
N ASN A 4 -11.03 17.94 -9.11
CA ASN A 4 -11.36 16.66 -9.72
C ASN A 4 -12.04 15.77 -8.68
N VAL A 5 -13.31 16.08 -8.36
CA VAL A 5 -14.14 15.46 -7.31
C VAL A 5 -14.06 13.93 -7.34
N PRO A 6 -14.07 13.25 -8.51
CA PRO A 6 -13.93 11.81 -8.57
C PRO A 6 -12.58 11.31 -8.01
N GLN A 7 -11.49 12.04 -8.24
CA GLN A 7 -10.16 11.72 -7.75
C GLN A 7 -10.11 11.76 -6.24
N THR A 8 -10.55 12.88 -5.66
CA THR A 8 -10.52 13.09 -4.21
C THR A 8 -11.40 12.08 -3.50
N ALA A 9 -12.58 11.75 -4.06
CA ALA A 9 -13.44 10.70 -3.52
C ALA A 9 -12.76 9.33 -3.55
N PHE A 10 -12.06 9.00 -4.64
CA PHE A 10 -11.29 7.76 -4.76
C PHE A 10 -10.12 7.69 -3.78
N GLU A 11 -9.36 8.78 -3.61
CA GLU A 11 -8.25 8.88 -2.65
C GLU A 11 -8.75 8.67 -1.21
N ILE A 12 -9.82 9.36 -0.80
CA ILE A 12 -10.41 9.22 0.55
C ILE A 12 -10.88 7.79 0.79
N LEU A 13 -11.59 7.20 -0.17
CA LEU A 13 -12.05 5.82 -0.07
C LEU A 13 -10.87 4.85 0.02
N SER A 14 -9.83 5.09 -0.77
CA SER A 14 -8.62 4.27 -0.80
C SER A 14 -7.90 4.30 0.53
N VAL A 15 -7.67 5.48 1.12
CA VAL A 15 -7.06 5.62 2.45
C VAL A 15 -7.89 4.86 3.49
N PHE A 16 -9.22 5.03 3.47
CA PHE A 16 -10.08 4.35 4.44
C PHE A 16 -9.96 2.82 4.33
N VAL A 17 -10.03 2.27 3.12
CA VAL A 17 -9.90 0.84 2.88
C VAL A 17 -8.51 0.33 3.25
N TYR A 18 -7.46 1.04 2.86
CA TYR A 18 -6.07 0.67 3.16
C TYR A 18 -5.84 0.63 4.67
N CYS A 19 -6.17 1.72 5.37
CA CYS A 19 -6.06 1.81 6.84
C CYS A 19 -6.87 0.72 7.53
N PHE A 20 -8.09 0.44 7.05
CA PHE A 20 -8.91 -0.64 7.59
C PHE A 20 -8.25 -2.02 7.41
N VAL A 21 -7.72 -2.32 6.22
CA VAL A 21 -7.03 -3.58 5.94
C VAL A 21 -5.79 -3.73 6.83
N LEU A 22 -4.96 -2.69 6.94
CA LEU A 22 -3.79 -2.70 7.81
C LEU A 22 -4.17 -2.90 9.28
N PHE A 23 -5.21 -2.18 9.74
CA PHE A 23 -5.73 -2.33 11.09
C PHE A 23 -6.18 -3.76 11.38
N VAL A 24 -6.92 -4.39 10.46
CA VAL A 24 -7.38 -5.78 10.62
C VAL A 24 -6.19 -6.75 10.69
N ILE A 25 -5.20 -6.58 9.81
CA ILE A 25 -4.00 -7.43 9.80
C ILE A 25 -3.21 -7.29 11.10
N CYS A 26 -2.99 -6.05 11.57
CA CYS A 26 -2.22 -5.77 12.78
C CYS A 26 -2.94 -6.20 14.07
N THR A 27 -4.27 -6.13 14.11
CA THR A 27 -5.05 -6.48 15.31
C THR A 27 -5.48 -7.94 15.36
N SER A 28 -5.49 -8.65 14.22
CA SER A 28 -5.91 -10.04 14.18
C SER A 28 -4.94 -10.95 14.95
N ARG A 29 -5.52 -11.91 15.69
CA ARG A 29 -4.78 -12.94 16.43
C ARG A 29 -4.40 -14.14 15.55
N GLN A 30 -4.83 -14.18 14.29
CA GLN A 30 -4.55 -15.32 13.42
C GLN A 30 -3.05 -15.42 13.09
N LYS A 31 -2.48 -16.63 13.20
CA LYS A 31 -1.07 -16.88 12.87
C LYS A 31 -0.74 -16.58 11.41
N VAL A 32 -1.72 -16.66 10.50
CA VAL A 32 -1.58 -16.40 9.06
C VAL A 32 -1.08 -14.96 8.79
N PHE A 33 -1.55 -13.98 9.57
CA PHE A 33 -1.14 -12.58 9.42
C PHE A 33 0.24 -12.25 10.00
N LYS A 34 0.86 -13.19 10.71
CA LYS A 34 2.24 -13.06 11.20
C LYS A 34 3.27 -13.66 10.23
N THR A 35 2.83 -14.10 9.05
CA THR A 35 3.75 -14.62 8.04
C THR A 35 4.50 -13.49 7.34
N THR A 36 5.66 -13.82 6.79
CA THR A 36 6.57 -12.89 6.09
C THR A 36 5.86 -12.04 5.04
N PHE A 37 4.94 -12.63 4.27
CA PHE A 37 4.15 -11.90 3.27
C PHE A 37 3.41 -10.70 3.89
N TYR A 38 2.69 -10.90 4.99
CA TYR A 38 1.90 -9.83 5.61
C TYR A 38 2.79 -8.81 6.32
N LEU A 39 3.94 -9.21 6.86
CA LEU A 39 4.89 -8.25 7.45
C LEU A 39 5.43 -7.27 6.39
N ILE A 40 5.84 -7.78 5.23
CA ILE A 40 6.30 -6.94 4.11
C ILE A 40 5.15 -6.09 3.55
N PHE A 41 3.95 -6.68 3.43
CA PHE A 41 2.75 -5.97 3.01
C PHE A 41 2.39 -4.82 3.95
N VAL A 42 2.47 -5.02 5.27
CA VAL A 42 2.20 -3.97 6.26
C VAL A 42 3.26 -2.87 6.20
N ALA A 43 4.54 -3.23 6.12
CA ALA A 43 5.62 -2.24 6.02
C ALA A 43 5.49 -1.38 4.76
N THR A 44 5.21 -2.01 3.62
CA THR A 44 4.96 -1.30 2.34
C THR A 44 3.67 -0.49 2.41
N GLY A 45 2.62 -1.06 3.00
CA GLY A 45 1.31 -0.43 3.13
C GLY A 45 1.30 0.85 3.98
N ILE A 46 2.18 0.96 4.98
CA ILE A 46 2.34 2.22 5.73
C ILE A 46 2.87 3.32 4.82
N ALA A 47 3.87 3.02 3.98
CA ALA A 47 4.41 3.97 3.01
C ALA A 47 3.36 4.34 1.95
N ASP A 48 2.56 3.36 1.51
CA ASP A 48 1.47 3.55 0.55
C ASP A 48 0.40 4.52 1.06
N VAL A 49 -0.04 4.37 2.31
CA VAL A 49 -0.98 5.31 2.95
C VAL A 49 -0.40 6.72 3.00
N VAL A 50 0.86 6.86 3.40
CA VAL A 50 1.55 8.16 3.40
C VAL A 50 1.62 8.74 1.99
N SER A 51 1.86 7.90 0.97
CA SER A 51 1.92 8.30 -0.44
C SER A 51 0.64 9.00 -0.89
N ILE A 52 -0.52 8.45 -0.52
CA ILE A 52 -1.82 9.03 -0.91
C ILE A 52 -1.94 10.44 -0.32
N PHE A 53 -1.66 10.61 0.98
CA PHE A 53 -1.75 11.93 1.63
C PHE A 53 -0.82 12.98 1.00
N VAL A 54 0.44 12.63 0.74
CA VAL A 54 1.40 13.59 0.16
C VAL A 54 1.07 13.92 -1.29
N ASN A 55 0.55 12.96 -2.07
CA ASN A 55 0.11 13.21 -3.43
C ASN A 55 -1.13 14.10 -3.48
N SER A 56 -2.14 13.83 -2.63
CA SER A 56 -3.32 14.69 -2.51
C SER A 56 -2.92 16.14 -2.19
N TYR A 57 -1.93 16.33 -1.29
CA TYR A 57 -1.41 17.66 -1.01
C TYR A 57 -0.76 18.32 -2.24
N LEU A 58 0.08 17.60 -2.99
CA LEU A 58 0.72 18.14 -4.19
C LEU A 58 -0.28 18.53 -5.28
N VAL A 59 -1.36 17.77 -5.42
CA VAL A 59 -2.48 18.10 -6.33
C VAL A 59 -3.18 19.38 -5.86
N ILE A 60 -3.54 19.47 -4.57
CA ILE A 60 -4.17 20.66 -3.99
C ILE A 60 -3.26 21.88 -4.12
N GLN A 61 -1.95 21.72 -3.91
CA GLN A 61 -0.98 22.80 -4.05
C GLN A 61 -0.94 23.35 -5.48
N GLY A 62 -1.00 22.48 -6.48
CA GLY A 62 -1.06 22.85 -7.89
C GLY A 62 -2.38 23.56 -8.24
N GLU A 63 -3.52 23.02 -7.80
CA GLU A 63 -4.85 23.57 -8.09
C GLU A 63 -5.12 24.90 -7.38
N LEU A 64 -4.62 25.09 -6.15
CA LEU A 64 -4.80 26.33 -5.39
C LEU A 64 -3.71 27.38 -5.66
N VAL A 65 -2.75 27.08 -6.54
CA VAL A 65 -1.65 27.99 -6.91
C VAL A 65 -0.95 28.54 -5.65
N LEU A 66 -0.64 27.64 -4.71
CA LEU A 66 -0.04 28.01 -3.43
C LEU A 66 1.37 28.57 -3.66
N GLY A 67 1.60 29.78 -3.16
CA GLY A 67 2.84 30.52 -3.37
C GLY A 67 4.07 29.96 -2.64
N PRO A 68 5.21 30.65 -2.76
CA PRO A 68 6.50 30.21 -2.21
C PRO A 68 6.53 30.01 -0.69
N ASP A 69 5.61 30.63 0.05
CA ASP A 69 5.48 30.49 1.51
C ASP A 69 5.28 29.03 1.94
N TYR A 70 4.75 28.18 1.06
CA TYR A 70 4.51 26.75 1.30
C TYR A 70 5.64 25.85 0.78
N GLN A 71 6.77 26.41 0.33
CA GLN A 71 7.86 25.66 -0.28
C GLN A 71 8.41 24.52 0.58
N HIS A 72 8.49 24.70 1.90
CA HIS A 72 8.99 23.66 2.80
C HIS A 72 8.06 22.44 2.87
N ILE A 73 6.74 22.67 2.85
CA ILE A 73 5.75 21.60 2.85
C ILE A 73 5.75 20.90 1.48
N ALA A 74 5.79 21.67 0.39
CA ALA A 74 5.95 21.16 -0.96
C ALA A 74 7.20 20.26 -1.09
N SER A 75 8.33 20.72 -0.54
CA SER A 75 9.57 19.95 -0.50
C SER A 75 9.45 18.66 0.28
N PHE A 76 8.87 18.71 1.47
CA PHE A 76 8.61 17.52 2.24
C PHE A 76 7.72 16.52 1.47
N CYS A 77 6.65 16.99 0.83
CA CYS A 77 5.73 16.14 0.08
C CYS A 77 6.37 15.53 -1.18
N VAL A 78 7.18 16.28 -1.94
CA VAL A 78 7.90 15.76 -3.11
C VAL A 78 8.92 14.69 -2.72
N VAL A 79 9.75 14.96 -1.69
CA VAL A 79 10.75 14.01 -1.20
C VAL A 79 10.05 12.74 -0.67
N THR A 80 8.98 12.92 0.10
CA THR A 80 8.22 11.80 0.67
C THR A 80 7.51 11.00 -0.42
N SER A 81 6.93 11.65 -1.44
CA SER A 81 6.29 10.96 -2.58
C SER A 81 7.31 10.10 -3.36
N GLY A 82 8.52 10.64 -3.59
CA GLY A 82 9.62 9.86 -4.17
C GLY A 82 10.01 8.66 -3.32
N TYR A 83 10.10 8.86 -2.01
CA TYR A 83 10.45 7.81 -1.05
C TYR A 83 9.40 6.71 -1.04
N THR A 84 8.11 7.06 -0.94
CA THR A 84 7.00 6.11 -0.91
C THR A 84 6.87 5.37 -2.23
N PHE A 85 7.12 6.02 -3.37
CA PHE A 85 7.16 5.36 -4.67
C PHE A 85 8.22 4.25 -4.73
N VAL A 86 9.46 4.54 -4.33
CA VAL A 86 10.53 3.52 -4.34
C VAL A 86 10.25 2.42 -3.32
N MET A 87 9.75 2.78 -2.14
CA MET A 87 9.28 1.81 -1.14
C MET A 87 8.22 0.88 -1.72
N HIS A 88 7.23 1.39 -2.43
CA HIS A 88 6.16 0.60 -3.05
C HIS A 88 6.71 -0.40 -4.06
N MET A 89 7.57 0.06 -4.98
CA MET A 89 8.13 -0.77 -6.03
C MET A 89 9.02 -1.89 -5.47
N ILE A 90 9.93 -1.57 -4.55
CA ILE A 90 10.80 -2.57 -3.93
C ILE A 90 10.03 -3.50 -3.00
N GLY A 91 9.01 -2.99 -2.28
CA GLY A 91 8.12 -3.77 -1.45
C GLY A 91 7.36 -4.83 -2.25
N ASN A 92 6.74 -4.42 -3.36
CA ASN A 92 6.03 -5.34 -4.25
C ASN A 92 6.97 -6.33 -4.94
N LEU A 93 8.20 -5.94 -5.29
CA LEU A 93 9.21 -6.87 -5.78
C LEU A 93 9.58 -7.92 -4.73
N THR A 94 9.75 -7.49 -3.49
CA THR A 94 10.06 -8.37 -2.35
C THR A 94 8.90 -9.34 -2.08
N ILE A 95 7.66 -8.87 -2.20
CA ILE A 95 6.45 -9.72 -2.13
C ILE A 95 6.44 -10.75 -3.27
N ALA A 96 6.71 -10.33 -4.52
CA ALA A 96 6.77 -11.23 -5.67
C ALA A 96 7.85 -12.31 -5.48
N PHE A 97 9.03 -11.93 -4.97
CA PHE A 97 10.10 -12.87 -4.63
C PHE A 97 9.70 -13.81 -3.50
N ASN A 98 9.03 -13.30 -2.46
CA ASN A 98 8.49 -14.13 -1.38
C ASN A 98 7.51 -15.17 -1.92
N ARG A 99 6.58 -14.80 -2.82
CA ARG A 99 5.65 -15.74 -3.46
C ARG A 99 6.36 -16.76 -4.35
N TYR A 100 7.33 -16.31 -5.15
CA TYR A 100 8.16 -17.20 -5.95
C TYR A 100 8.86 -18.25 -5.08
N SER A 101 9.53 -17.83 -4.01
CA SER A 101 10.24 -18.75 -3.14
C SER A 101 9.30 -19.73 -2.41
N ALA A 102 8.08 -19.31 -2.06
CA ALA A 102 7.10 -20.18 -1.40
C ALA A 102 6.67 -21.36 -2.30
N ILE A 103 6.55 -21.13 -3.61
CA ILE A 103 6.04 -22.13 -4.56
C ILE A 103 7.18 -22.87 -5.26
N CYS A 104 8.20 -22.16 -5.73
CA CYS A 104 9.28 -22.71 -6.52
C CYS A 104 10.41 -23.28 -5.67
N LEU A 105 10.61 -22.75 -4.46
CA LEU A 105 11.70 -23.11 -3.54
C LEU A 105 11.17 -23.59 -2.18
N ALA A 106 10.03 -24.29 -2.17
CA ALA A 106 9.30 -24.68 -0.95
C ALA A 106 10.19 -25.33 0.12
N GLU A 107 11.11 -26.22 -0.27
CA GLU A 107 12.05 -26.91 0.65
C GLU A 107 13.01 -25.96 1.37
N HIS A 108 13.28 -24.79 0.79
CA HIS A 108 14.20 -23.78 1.30
C HIS A 108 13.47 -22.56 1.85
N TYR A 109 12.14 -22.49 1.74
CA TYR A 109 11.36 -21.31 2.08
C TYR A 109 11.61 -20.86 3.53
N ASP A 110 11.58 -21.78 4.49
CA ASP A 110 11.77 -21.47 5.91
C ASP A 110 13.21 -21.03 6.24
N LYS A 111 14.19 -21.42 5.42
CA LYS A 111 15.58 -20.97 5.54
C LYS A 111 15.77 -19.58 4.95
N ILE A 112 15.09 -19.28 3.84
CA ILE A 112 15.15 -17.98 3.17
C ILE A 112 14.40 -16.93 4.00
N TRP A 113 13.19 -17.26 4.47
CA TRP A 113 12.27 -16.31 5.11
C TRP A 113 12.10 -16.55 6.60
N THR A 114 13.21 -16.48 7.33
CA THR A 114 13.17 -16.37 8.78
C THR A 114 12.68 -14.98 9.21
N PRO A 115 12.14 -14.81 10.43
CA PRO A 115 11.73 -13.50 10.94
C PRO A 115 12.86 -12.45 10.86
N ARG A 116 14.11 -12.87 11.11
CA ARG A 116 15.29 -12.01 11.00
C ARG A 116 15.49 -11.54 9.55
N ASN A 117 15.45 -12.46 8.59
CA ASN A 117 15.64 -12.13 7.17
C ASN A 117 14.52 -11.24 6.63
N THR A 118 13.28 -11.44 7.10
CA THR A 118 12.14 -10.56 6.77
C THR A 118 12.39 -9.13 7.22
N TRP A 119 12.84 -8.92 8.46
CA TRP A 119 13.16 -7.57 8.95
C TRP A 119 14.37 -6.96 8.24
N ILE A 120 15.37 -7.76 7.87
CA ILE A 120 16.49 -7.31 7.04
C ILE A 120 15.98 -6.84 5.67
N ALA A 121 15.08 -7.60 5.03
CA ALA A 121 14.51 -7.22 3.74
C ALA A 121 13.73 -5.90 3.83
N ILE A 122 12.93 -5.72 4.89
CA ILE A 122 12.23 -4.45 5.16
C ILE A 122 13.22 -3.32 5.39
N ALA A 123 14.28 -3.52 6.19
CA ALA A 123 15.30 -2.51 6.41
C ALA A 123 16.01 -2.11 5.10
N MET A 124 16.37 -3.09 4.26
CA MET A 124 16.97 -2.85 2.96
C MET A 124 16.04 -2.07 2.02
N GLN A 125 14.74 -2.37 2.03
CA GLN A 125 13.73 -1.61 1.28
C GLN A 125 13.77 -0.12 1.66
N ASN A 126 13.79 0.18 2.96
CA ASN A 126 13.86 1.56 3.47
C ASN A 126 15.20 2.24 3.09
N LEU A 127 16.33 1.54 3.24
CA LEU A 127 17.65 2.09 2.90
C LEU A 127 17.77 2.41 1.41
N ILE A 128 17.28 1.53 0.54
CA ILE A 128 17.27 1.76 -0.91
C ILE A 128 16.39 2.97 -1.25
N ALA A 129 15.22 3.09 -0.63
CA ALA A 129 14.33 4.23 -0.86
C ALA A 129 14.95 5.56 -0.40
N ILE A 130 15.59 5.59 0.77
CA ILE A 130 16.33 6.78 1.27
C ILE A 130 17.46 7.14 0.31
N ALA A 131 18.25 6.15 -0.12
CA ALA A 131 19.36 6.38 -1.04
C ALA A 131 18.88 6.93 -2.40
N ALA A 132 17.74 6.44 -2.90
CA ALA A 132 17.15 6.88 -4.16
C ALA A 132 16.67 8.33 -4.13
N VAL A 133 16.26 8.86 -2.97
CA VAL A 133 15.78 10.24 -2.84
C VAL A 133 16.78 11.18 -2.17
N ALA A 134 17.97 10.71 -1.80
CA ALA A 134 18.93 11.50 -1.02
C ALA A 134 19.34 12.80 -1.71
N ASN A 135 19.44 12.79 -3.04
CA ASN A 135 19.74 13.96 -3.88
C ASN A 135 18.62 15.02 -3.89
N THR A 136 17.41 14.67 -3.45
CA THR A 136 16.24 15.58 -3.41
C THR A 136 16.09 16.30 -2.09
N ILE A 137 16.78 15.83 -1.05
CA ILE A 137 16.68 16.39 0.30
C ILE A 137 17.33 17.78 0.29
N GLY A 138 16.53 18.81 0.61
CA GLY A 138 16.99 20.19 0.60
C GLY A 138 17.05 20.84 -0.78
N ALA A 139 16.51 20.18 -1.81
CA ALA A 139 16.42 20.74 -3.15
C ALA A 139 15.52 21.99 -3.21
N LYS A 140 15.88 22.95 -4.07
CA LYS A 140 15.08 24.16 -4.30
C LYS A 140 13.86 23.83 -5.16
N MET A 141 12.74 24.44 -4.81
CA MET A 141 11.50 24.36 -5.59
C MET A 141 11.42 25.51 -6.58
N THR A 142 10.90 25.22 -7.77
CA THR A 142 10.74 26.19 -8.83
C THR A 142 9.28 26.64 -8.92
N TYR A 143 9.10 27.97 -8.96
CA TYR A 143 7.81 28.62 -9.14
C TYR A 143 7.87 29.53 -10.35
N VAL A 144 6.83 29.50 -11.19
CA VAL A 144 6.66 30.44 -12.29
C VAL A 144 5.67 31.50 -11.85
N ARG A 145 6.06 32.76 -11.94
CA ARG A 145 5.16 33.88 -11.68
C ARG A 145 4.27 34.10 -12.89
N GLU A 146 2.97 33.98 -12.71
CA GLU A 146 1.98 34.21 -13.76
C GLU A 146 1.69 35.71 -13.95
N PRO A 147 1.12 36.11 -15.11
CA PRO A 147 0.81 37.51 -15.41
C PRO A 147 -0.15 38.18 -14.43
N ASP A 148 -1.00 37.40 -13.76
CA ASP A 148 -1.94 37.84 -12.73
C ASP A 148 -1.27 38.07 -11.36
N GLY A 149 0.03 37.80 -11.25
CA GLY A 149 0.82 37.93 -10.02
C GLY A 149 0.82 36.68 -9.14
N SER A 150 0.10 35.62 -9.52
CA SER A 150 0.12 34.33 -8.83
C SER A 150 1.40 33.54 -9.11
N TYR A 151 1.65 32.49 -8.33
CA TYR A 151 2.84 31.63 -8.47
C TYR A 151 2.44 30.18 -8.68
N THR A 152 2.75 29.65 -9.84
CA THR A 152 2.48 28.25 -10.18
C THR A 152 3.67 27.39 -9.83
N PHE A 153 3.46 26.40 -8.96
CA PHE A 153 4.47 25.40 -8.62
C PHE A 153 4.78 24.54 -9.84
N THR A 154 6.04 24.49 -10.24
CA THR A 154 6.49 23.73 -11.44
C THR A 154 7.26 22.47 -11.09
N GLY A 155 7.72 22.32 -9.84
CA GLY A 155 8.44 21.14 -9.38
C GLY A 155 9.77 21.48 -8.71
N LEU A 156 10.71 20.56 -8.86
CA LEU A 156 12.10 20.69 -8.43
C LEU A 156 12.93 21.44 -9.48
N GLU A 157 14.08 21.96 -9.05
CA GLU A 157 15.12 22.45 -9.96
C GLU A 157 15.40 21.45 -11.09
N THR A 158 15.43 21.93 -12.34
CA THR A 158 15.37 21.13 -13.58
C THR A 158 16.40 20.01 -13.63
N HIS A 159 17.63 20.25 -13.17
CA HIS A 159 18.67 19.23 -13.11
C HIS A 159 18.31 18.09 -12.14
N LEU A 160 17.89 18.42 -10.92
CA LEU A 160 17.52 17.43 -9.91
C LEU A 160 16.27 16.66 -10.30
N ASP A 161 15.27 17.35 -10.86
CA ASP A 161 14.08 16.73 -11.40
C ASP A 161 14.40 15.71 -12.50
N THR A 162 15.30 16.06 -13.43
CA THR A 162 15.78 15.15 -14.48
C THR A 162 16.46 13.92 -13.88
N VAL A 163 17.36 14.09 -12.93
CA VAL A 163 18.04 12.97 -12.26
C VAL A 163 17.04 12.04 -11.57
N ASN A 164 16.06 12.58 -10.84
CA ASN A 164 15.04 11.78 -10.16
C ASN A 164 14.21 10.94 -11.12
N ARG A 165 13.86 11.51 -12.27
CA ARG A 165 13.09 10.79 -13.29
C ARG A 165 13.87 9.59 -13.82
N PHE A 166 15.18 9.73 -14.04
CA PHE A 166 16.02 8.60 -14.42
C PHE A 166 16.17 7.56 -13.31
N ILE A 167 16.24 7.98 -12.04
CA ILE A 167 16.22 7.06 -10.89
C ILE A 167 14.90 6.27 -10.87
N TYR A 168 13.74 6.93 -10.97
CA TYR A 168 12.43 6.27 -10.96
C TYR A 168 12.25 5.35 -12.17
N PHE A 169 12.68 5.78 -13.35
CA PHE A 169 12.73 4.94 -14.54
C PHE A 169 13.58 3.68 -14.30
N GLY A 170 14.77 3.82 -13.72
CA GLY A 170 15.64 2.70 -13.37
C GLY A 170 14.98 1.72 -12.40
N VAL A 171 14.34 2.23 -11.34
CA VAL A 171 13.59 1.40 -10.37
C VAL A 171 12.45 0.66 -11.06
N CYS A 172 11.67 1.33 -11.90
CA CYS A 172 10.61 0.71 -12.71
C CYS A 172 11.14 -0.39 -13.63
N LEU A 173 12.26 -0.14 -14.32
CA LEU A 173 12.85 -1.11 -15.25
C LEU A 173 13.31 -2.36 -14.50
N VAL A 174 14.03 -2.20 -13.40
CA VAL A 174 14.49 -3.30 -12.55
C VAL A 174 13.29 -4.09 -12.01
N TYR A 175 12.28 -3.39 -11.48
CA TYR A 175 11.05 -4.02 -11.01
C TYR A 175 10.37 -4.82 -12.12
N ALA A 176 10.16 -4.24 -13.30
CA ALA A 176 9.43 -4.84 -14.40
C ALA A 176 10.12 -6.11 -14.89
N VAL A 177 11.44 -6.07 -15.10
CA VAL A 177 12.22 -7.21 -15.58
C VAL A 177 12.21 -8.34 -14.54
N ILE A 178 12.58 -8.07 -13.30
CA ILE A 178 12.69 -9.11 -12.28
C ILE A 178 11.30 -9.67 -11.95
N SER A 179 10.30 -8.82 -11.75
CA SER A 179 8.94 -9.28 -11.44
C SER A 179 8.32 -10.05 -12.61
N ALA A 180 8.58 -9.69 -13.86
CA ALA A 180 8.13 -10.47 -15.02
C ALA A 180 8.73 -11.87 -15.01
N ILE A 181 10.05 -11.99 -14.81
CA ILE A 181 10.74 -13.28 -14.73
C ILE A 181 10.14 -14.13 -13.61
N LEU A 182 10.01 -13.57 -12.40
CA LEU A 182 9.46 -14.28 -11.25
C LEU A 182 8.03 -14.75 -11.49
N ASN A 183 7.16 -13.88 -12.02
CA ASN A 183 5.76 -14.24 -12.30
C ASN A 183 5.65 -15.31 -13.41
N VAL A 184 6.47 -15.24 -14.46
CA VAL A 184 6.49 -16.26 -15.53
C VAL A 184 6.94 -17.62 -14.98
N LEU A 185 8.03 -17.66 -14.21
CA LEU A 185 8.50 -18.90 -13.58
C LEU A 185 7.46 -19.48 -12.62
N LEU A 186 6.77 -18.61 -11.89
CA LEU A 186 5.73 -19.01 -10.95
C LEU A 186 4.49 -19.55 -11.67
N ILE A 187 4.04 -18.91 -12.76
CA ILE A 187 2.98 -19.43 -13.65
C ILE A 187 3.34 -20.83 -14.15
N TYR A 188 4.56 -21.00 -14.67
CA TYR A 188 5.03 -22.28 -15.21
C TYR A 188 5.01 -23.38 -14.15
N LYS A 189 5.59 -23.12 -12.96
CA LYS A 189 5.62 -24.07 -11.85
C LYS A 189 4.22 -24.41 -11.35
N PHE A 190 3.36 -23.39 -11.22
CA PHE A 190 1.99 -23.56 -10.76
C PHE A 190 1.16 -24.40 -11.74
N HIS A 191 1.30 -24.16 -13.05
CA HIS A 191 0.63 -24.97 -14.08
C HIS A 191 1.10 -26.43 -14.04
N ARG A 192 2.41 -26.67 -13.84
CA ARG A 192 2.97 -28.01 -13.70
C ARG A 192 2.41 -28.74 -12.47
N LEU A 193 2.35 -28.07 -11.32
CA LEU A 193 1.79 -28.63 -10.08
C LEU A 193 0.30 -28.92 -10.21
N SER A 194 -0.46 -28.01 -10.83
CA SER A 194 -1.90 -28.19 -11.06
C SER A 194 -2.21 -29.40 -11.95
N ARG A 195 -1.31 -29.79 -12.85
CA ARG A 195 -1.46 -30.94 -13.72
C ARG A 195 -1.11 -32.27 -13.02
N SER A 196 -0.28 -32.24 -11.97
CA SER A 196 0.21 -33.43 -11.26
C SER A 196 -0.80 -34.00 -10.26
N ASN A 197 -1.92 -33.33 -9.96
CA ASN A 197 -2.92 -33.69 -8.93
C ASN A 197 -2.39 -33.89 -7.50
N GLU A 198 -1.08 -33.81 -7.27
CA GLU A 198 -0.48 -33.79 -5.93
C GLU A 198 -0.85 -32.48 -5.21
N HIS A 199 -1.47 -32.59 -4.03
CA HIS A 199 -1.64 -31.51 -3.04
C HIS A 199 -2.72 -30.42 -3.27
N ILE A 200 -3.96 -30.80 -3.55
CA ILE A 200 -5.10 -29.85 -3.69
C ILE A 200 -5.53 -29.18 -2.35
N LYS A 201 -5.21 -29.74 -1.17
CA LYS A 201 -5.74 -29.22 0.11
C LYS A 201 -5.12 -27.91 0.62
N HIS A 202 -3.87 -27.58 0.29
CA HIS A 202 -3.22 -26.31 0.64
C HIS A 202 -3.16 -25.31 -0.55
N GLY A 203 -3.55 -25.74 -1.76
CA GLY A 203 -3.40 -24.95 -2.99
C GLY A 203 -4.32 -23.74 -3.10
N HIS A 204 -5.48 -23.71 -2.42
CA HIS A 204 -6.43 -22.60 -2.57
C HIS A 204 -5.93 -21.27 -2.00
N HIS A 205 -5.23 -21.29 -0.86
CA HIS A 205 -4.68 -20.08 -0.25
C HIS A 205 -3.54 -19.52 -1.10
N GLU A 206 -2.60 -20.39 -1.49
CA GLU A 206 -1.47 -20.01 -2.36
C GLU A 206 -1.93 -19.55 -3.74
N LYS A 207 -2.97 -20.17 -4.33
CA LYS A 207 -3.56 -19.71 -5.60
C LYS A 207 -4.12 -18.30 -5.50
N ARG A 208 -4.74 -17.94 -4.37
CA ARG A 208 -5.29 -16.59 -4.15
C ARG A 208 -4.17 -15.56 -3.97
N LEU A 209 -3.12 -15.90 -3.22
CA LEU A 209 -1.94 -15.03 -3.04
C LEU A 209 -1.14 -14.87 -4.34
N PHE A 210 -1.09 -15.91 -5.17
CA PHE A 210 -0.53 -15.82 -6.51
C PHE A 210 -1.35 -14.87 -7.40
N LEU A 211 -2.68 -15.03 -7.44
CA LEU A 211 -3.55 -14.13 -8.21
C LEU A 211 -3.41 -12.67 -7.75
N TYR A 212 -3.28 -12.44 -6.44
CA TYR A 212 -2.96 -11.13 -5.87
C TYR A 212 -1.65 -10.57 -6.47
N SER A 213 -0.58 -11.37 -6.50
CA SER A 213 0.72 -10.95 -7.06
C SER A 213 0.62 -10.59 -8.54
N LEU A 214 -0.17 -11.33 -9.33
CA LEU A 214 -0.39 -11.02 -10.75
C LEU A 214 -1.16 -9.72 -10.95
N ILE A 215 -2.20 -9.47 -10.16
CA ILE A 215 -2.99 -8.23 -10.24
C ILE A 215 -2.09 -7.05 -9.89
N VAL A 216 -1.38 -7.11 -8.76
CA VAL A 216 -0.46 -6.03 -8.35
C VAL A 216 0.62 -5.80 -9.40
N PHE A 217 1.20 -6.86 -9.96
CA PHE A 217 2.17 -6.76 -11.04
C PHE A 217 1.61 -6.05 -12.28
N ALA A 218 0.40 -6.40 -12.72
CA ALA A 218 -0.24 -5.76 -13.89
C ALA A 218 -0.44 -4.25 -13.68
N PHE A 219 -0.86 -3.83 -12.50
CA PHE A 219 -1.01 -2.39 -12.19
C PHE A 219 0.34 -1.69 -12.02
N CYS A 220 1.35 -2.34 -11.45
CA CYS A 220 2.71 -1.77 -11.40
C CYS A 220 3.33 -1.63 -12.80
N LEU A 221 2.99 -2.51 -13.76
CA LEU A 221 3.40 -2.35 -15.16
C LEU A 221 2.82 -1.11 -15.81
N LEU A 222 1.60 -0.68 -15.44
CA LEU A 222 1.04 0.59 -15.92
C LEU A 222 1.90 1.78 -15.47
N MET A 223 2.37 1.78 -14.22
CA MET A 223 3.31 2.80 -13.76
C MET A 223 4.67 2.71 -14.45
N CYS A 224 5.17 1.50 -14.72
CA CYS A 224 6.40 1.35 -15.50
C CYS A 224 6.24 1.94 -16.91
N ALA A 225 5.13 1.66 -17.58
CA ALA A 225 4.81 2.23 -18.89
C ALA A 225 4.71 3.77 -18.84
N GLN A 226 4.09 4.31 -17.79
CA GLN A 226 3.99 5.74 -17.54
C GLN A 226 5.38 6.39 -17.43
N GLN A 227 6.31 5.78 -16.67
CA GLN A 227 7.66 6.33 -16.50
C GLN A 227 8.51 6.21 -17.77
N ILE A 228 8.37 5.12 -18.54
CA ILE A 228 8.98 4.98 -19.87
C ILE A 228 8.46 6.09 -20.80
N GLY A 229 7.15 6.34 -20.78
CA GLY A 229 6.52 7.41 -21.54
C GLY A 229 7.06 8.80 -21.20
N LYS A 230 7.27 9.10 -19.91
CA LYS A 230 7.90 10.36 -19.47
C LYS A 230 9.29 10.54 -20.09
N VAL A 231 10.13 9.52 -20.02
CA VAL A 231 11.49 9.56 -20.57
C VAL A 231 11.45 9.77 -22.09
N PHE A 232 10.58 9.05 -22.80
CA PHE A 232 10.44 9.20 -24.25
C PHE A 232 10.04 10.62 -24.66
N VAL A 233 9.09 11.24 -23.94
CA VAL A 233 8.64 12.60 -24.26
C VAL A 233 9.68 13.67 -23.94
N ILE A 234 10.52 13.45 -22.92
CA ILE A 234 11.68 14.34 -22.67
C ILE A 234 12.61 14.35 -23.90
N PHE A 235 12.88 13.18 -24.50
CA PHE A 235 13.69 13.09 -25.71
C PHE A 235 13.01 13.64 -26.97
N SER A 236 11.68 13.65 -27.03
CA SER A 236 10.95 14.21 -28.17
C SER A 236 10.82 15.74 -28.13
N GLY A 237 11.08 16.37 -26.98
CA GLY A 237 10.98 17.82 -26.81
C GLY A 237 9.54 18.37 -26.83
N ASN A 238 8.52 17.50 -26.80
CA ASN A 238 7.13 17.91 -26.86
C ASN A 238 6.60 18.26 -25.45
N TYR A 239 6.57 19.56 -25.14
CA TYR A 239 6.17 20.06 -23.82
C TYR A 239 4.71 19.74 -23.43
N ASP A 240 3.77 19.82 -24.38
CA ASP A 240 2.35 19.56 -24.10
C ASP A 240 2.11 18.10 -23.72
N SER A 241 2.76 17.18 -24.46
CA SER A 241 2.72 15.75 -24.14
C SER A 241 3.38 15.48 -22.79
N PHE A 242 4.44 16.23 -22.46
CA PHE A 242 5.16 16.08 -21.20
C PHE A 242 4.26 16.46 -20.01
N LEU A 243 3.57 17.61 -20.13
CA LEU A 243 2.63 18.08 -19.12
C LEU A 243 1.46 17.10 -18.96
N TRP A 244 0.89 16.63 -20.07
CA TRP A 244 -0.21 15.67 -20.04
C TRP A 244 0.17 14.36 -19.34
N ILE A 245 1.31 13.75 -19.67
CA ILE A 245 1.80 12.52 -19.01
C ILE A 245 2.08 12.76 -17.52
N THR A 246 2.55 13.96 -17.17
CA THR A 246 2.83 14.32 -15.78
C THR A 246 1.53 14.45 -14.97
N MET A 247 0.46 15.00 -15.55
CA MET A 247 -0.85 15.05 -14.89
C MET A 247 -1.46 13.66 -14.67
N GLN A 248 -1.25 12.71 -15.60
CA GLN A 248 -1.73 11.33 -15.43
C GLN A 248 -0.98 10.56 -14.33
N PHE A 249 0.22 11.00 -13.95
CA PHE A 249 1.05 10.31 -12.95
C PHE A 249 0.33 10.15 -11.61
N PHE A 250 -0.31 11.21 -11.10
CA PHE A 250 -0.98 11.18 -9.80
C PHE A 250 -2.09 10.13 -9.79
N TRP A 251 -2.95 10.16 -10.80
CA TRP A 251 -4.02 9.17 -10.98
C TRP A 251 -3.52 7.73 -11.05
N ILE A 252 -2.53 7.47 -11.91
CA ILE A 252 -2.02 6.09 -12.09
C ILE A 252 -1.30 5.63 -10.81
N ASN A 253 -0.58 6.53 -10.14
CA ASN A 253 0.08 6.23 -8.88
C ASN A 253 -0.93 5.89 -7.79
N ASP A 254 -1.98 6.68 -7.63
CA ASP A 254 -2.99 6.44 -6.59
C ASP A 254 -3.76 5.14 -6.87
N VAL A 255 -4.06 4.83 -8.13
CA VAL A 255 -4.63 3.52 -8.48
C VAL A 255 -3.66 2.39 -8.14
N MET A 256 -2.39 2.48 -8.56
CA MET A 256 -1.37 1.46 -8.29
C MET A 256 -1.21 1.19 -6.80
N VAL A 257 -1.09 2.26 -5.99
CA VAL A 257 -0.94 2.19 -4.54
C VAL A 257 -2.19 1.62 -3.88
N SER A 258 -3.38 1.89 -4.40
CA SER A 258 -4.64 1.43 -3.80
C SER A 258 -5.00 -0.01 -4.13
N ILE A 259 -4.54 -0.58 -5.25
CA ILE A 259 -4.90 -1.94 -5.68
C ILE A 259 -4.50 -3.06 -4.70
N PRO A 260 -3.32 -3.05 -4.04
CA PRO A 260 -2.92 -4.07 -3.08
C PRO A 260 -3.95 -4.37 -1.98
N PRO A 261 -4.45 -3.41 -1.16
CA PRO A 261 -5.42 -3.71 -0.12
C PRO A 261 -6.76 -4.19 -0.68
N TYR A 262 -7.25 -3.65 -1.81
CA TYR A 262 -8.48 -4.14 -2.45
C TYR A 262 -8.32 -5.58 -2.91
N SER A 263 -7.21 -5.90 -3.58
CA SER A 263 -6.90 -7.24 -4.06
C SER A 263 -6.83 -8.23 -2.90
N LEU A 264 -6.16 -7.84 -1.81
CA LEU A 264 -6.05 -8.67 -0.61
C LEU A 264 -7.40 -8.88 0.07
N LEU A 265 -8.22 -7.83 0.20
CA LEU A 265 -9.56 -7.89 0.78
C LEU A 265 -10.47 -8.81 -0.05
N VAL A 266 -10.43 -8.72 -1.38
CA VAL A 266 -11.26 -9.56 -2.27
C VAL A 266 -10.80 -11.01 -2.24
N LEU A 267 -9.49 -11.26 -2.29
CA LEU A 267 -8.93 -12.60 -2.50
C LEU A 267 -8.71 -13.38 -1.20
N CYS A 268 -8.36 -12.73 -0.09
CA CYS A 268 -8.04 -13.40 1.17
C CYS A 268 -9.30 -13.67 2.02
N SER A 269 -9.73 -14.94 2.07
CA SER A 269 -10.91 -15.35 2.85
C SER A 269 -10.75 -15.12 4.35
N HIS A 270 -9.54 -15.27 4.88
CA HIS A 270 -9.24 -15.04 6.30
C HIS A 270 -9.44 -13.57 6.66
N LEU A 271 -8.94 -12.68 5.82
CA LEU A 271 -9.10 -11.24 5.99
C LEU A 271 -10.58 -10.85 5.95
N ARG A 272 -11.34 -11.33 4.96
CA ARG A 272 -12.79 -11.07 4.89
C ARG A 272 -13.54 -11.55 6.13
N ARG A 273 -13.22 -12.75 6.63
CA ARG A 273 -13.89 -13.31 7.81
C ARG A 273 -13.60 -12.47 9.06
N ASP A 274 -12.36 -12.03 9.26
CA ASP A 274 -12.00 -11.16 10.40
C ASP A 274 -12.58 -9.76 10.25
N SER A 275 -12.56 -9.19 9.05
CA SER A 275 -13.21 -7.91 8.76
C SER A 275 -14.72 -7.96 9.05
N MET A 276 -15.41 -9.00 8.59
CA MET A 276 -16.84 -9.20 8.89
C MET A 276 -17.09 -9.40 10.38
N GLY A 277 -16.25 -10.17 11.06
CA GLY A 277 -16.35 -10.38 12.52
C GLY A 277 -16.23 -9.07 13.30
N LEU A 278 -15.24 -8.23 12.96
CA LEU A 278 -15.05 -6.92 13.58
C LEU A 278 -16.23 -5.98 13.35
N LEU A 279 -16.76 -5.94 12.12
CA LEU A 279 -17.92 -5.12 11.77
C LEU A 279 -19.18 -5.59 12.52
N LEU A 280 -19.44 -6.90 12.56
CA LEU A 280 -20.60 -7.47 13.24
C LEU A 280 -20.53 -7.32 14.77
N CYS A 281 -19.35 -7.47 15.39
CA CYS A 281 -19.17 -7.26 16.82
C CYS A 281 -19.40 -5.80 17.22
N LYS A 282 -18.88 -4.84 16.44
CA LYS A 282 -19.17 -3.42 16.66
C LYS A 282 -20.66 -3.12 16.48
N TRP A 283 -21.29 -3.68 15.44
CA TRP A 283 -22.72 -3.45 15.18
C TRP A 283 -23.61 -4.00 16.30
N ARG A 284 -23.29 -5.19 16.84
CA ARG A 284 -24.00 -5.73 18.02
C ARG A 284 -23.78 -4.92 19.29
N GLN A 285 -22.59 -4.36 19.50
CA GLN A 285 -22.31 -3.50 20.67
C GLN A 285 -22.99 -2.13 20.54
N SER A 286 -23.09 -1.57 19.34
CA SER A 286 -23.80 -0.30 19.10
C SER A 286 -25.33 -0.43 19.17
N GLY A 287 -25.88 -1.64 19.03
CA GLY A 287 -27.32 -1.92 19.17
C GLY A 287 -27.79 -2.16 20.63
N ILE A 288 -26.86 -2.27 21.59
CA ILE A 288 -27.19 -2.38 23.03
C ILE A 288 -26.94 -1.00 23.65
N LEU A 289 -27.83 -0.05 23.37
CA LEU A 289 -27.99 1.11 24.24
C LEU A 289 -28.58 0.62 25.58
N PRO A 290 -28.07 1.10 26.73
CA PRO A 290 -28.58 0.66 28.02
C PRO A 290 -30.00 1.19 28.16
N ALA A 291 -30.98 0.28 28.11
CA ALA A 291 -32.27 0.55 28.70
C ALA A 291 -32.01 0.91 30.17
N SER A 292 -32.20 2.19 30.48
CA SER A 292 -32.34 2.73 31.81
C SER A 292 -33.34 1.87 32.59
N SER A 293 -32.86 0.85 33.29
CA SER A 293 -33.62 0.15 34.31
C SER A 293 -33.51 1.00 35.57
N SER A 294 -34.52 1.85 35.73
CA SER A 294 -34.82 2.55 36.96
C SER A 294 -35.02 1.54 38.10
N LYS A 295 -34.21 1.70 39.14
CA LYS A 295 -34.44 1.38 40.56
C LYS A 295 -35.86 0.89 40.91
N THR A 296 -35.95 -0.30 41.52
CA THR A 296 -36.53 -0.47 42.87
C THR A 296 -35.97 -1.73 43.55
N PRO A 297 -35.36 -1.64 44.75
CA PRO A 297 -35.02 -2.78 45.58
C PRO A 297 -36.09 -3.00 46.66
N ALA A 298 -36.64 -4.21 46.78
CA ALA A 298 -37.36 -4.63 47.98
C ALA A 298 -37.51 -6.16 48.03
N THR A 299 -36.60 -6.86 48.70
CA THR A 299 -37.00 -8.00 49.54
C THR A 299 -35.97 -8.28 50.61
N GLU A 300 -36.34 -7.95 51.84
CA GLU A 300 -35.71 -8.29 53.10
C GLU A 300 -36.39 -9.54 53.69
N ARG A 301 -35.64 -10.30 54.51
CA ARG A 301 -36.03 -11.44 55.39
C ARG A 301 -36.05 -12.83 54.74
N LYS A 302 -35.56 -13.89 55.39
CA LYS A 302 -35.06 -14.11 56.76
C LYS A 302 -34.25 -15.41 56.77
N ALA A 303 -33.22 -15.45 57.60
CA ALA A 303 -32.51 -16.66 58.01
C ALA A 303 -33.45 -17.64 58.73
N LEU A 304 -33.24 -18.95 58.53
CA LEU A 304 -33.33 -19.91 59.63
C LEU A 304 -32.43 -21.13 59.36
N SER A 305 -31.48 -21.29 60.26
CA SER A 305 -30.63 -22.46 60.51
C SER A 305 -31.45 -23.69 60.90
N THR A 306 -31.08 -24.87 60.39
CA THR A 306 -31.25 -26.13 61.13
C THR A 306 -30.09 -27.09 60.84
N ILE A 307 -29.44 -27.47 61.93
CA ILE A 307 -28.39 -28.47 62.12
C ILE A 307 -29.04 -29.86 62.32
N ARG A 308 -28.49 -30.92 61.71
CA ARG A 308 -28.19 -32.29 62.27
C ARG A 308 -28.00 -33.30 61.13
N VAL A 309 -26.80 -33.90 60.95
CA VAL A 309 -26.21 -35.11 61.58
C VAL A 309 -26.70 -36.44 60.95
N THR A 310 -25.76 -37.38 60.85
CA THR A 310 -25.78 -38.77 60.33
C THR A 310 -25.54 -38.90 58.82
N LYS A 311 -24.61 -39.73 58.34
CA LYS A 311 -23.84 -40.83 58.92
C LYS A 311 -22.54 -40.99 58.14
#